data_AF-A0A958A9F1-F1
#
_entry.id   AF-A0A958A9F1-F1
#
_cell.length_a   1.000
_cell.length_b   1.000
_cell.length_c   1.000
_cell.angle_alpha   90.00
_cell.angle_beta   90.00
_cell.angle_gamma   90.00
#
_symmetry.space_group_name_H-M   'P 1'
#
loop_
_entity.id
_entity.type
_entity.pdbx_description
1 polymer ?
#
loop_
_entity_poly.entity_id
_entity_poly.type
_entity_poly.pdbx_seq_one_letter_code
_entity_poly.pdbx_strand_id
1 'polypeptide(L)'
;WSQWVEQGSAFIAPPLFAFEVTSTLWQNVYHHRISLERGQAIFKNIFEQGITLEYPPDLHRHAWQIAQQFNLHAAYDAHYVALAQQFKCEFWTMDVHCYQALHKKLPWVKTVADPASVNKK
;
A
#
# COMPACT_ATOMS: atom_id res chain seq x y z
N TRP A 1 0.45 1.58 14.09
CA TRP A 1 1.74 2.19 13.71
C TRP A 1 2.72 2.19 14.88
N SER A 2 2.57 3.03 15.91
CA SER A 2 3.55 3.14 17.03
C SER A 2 3.85 1.80 17.70
N GLN A 3 2.83 0.97 17.95
CA GLN A 3 3.02 -0.38 18.49
C GLN A 3 3.94 -1.26 17.62
N TRP A 4 3.82 -1.20 16.30
CA TRP A 4 4.67 -1.99 15.39
C TRP A 4 6.10 -1.46 15.37
N VAL A 5 6.27 -0.14 15.47
CA VAL A 5 7.59 0.49 15.61
C VAL A 5 8.26 0.06 16.93
N GLU A 6 7.52 0.10 18.05
CA GLU A 6 8.00 -0.36 19.36
C GLU A 6 8.37 -1.85 19.36
N GLN A 7 7.67 -2.67 18.57
CA GLN A 7 7.97 -4.08 18.38
C GLN A 7 9.13 -4.35 17.43
N GLY A 8 9.72 -3.31 16.82
CA GLY A 8 10.80 -3.46 15.84
C GLY A 8 10.36 -4.11 14.53
N SER A 9 9.10 -3.93 14.13
CA SER A 9 8.57 -4.47 12.88
C SER A 9 9.26 -3.83 11.68
N ALA A 10 9.65 -4.64 10.69
CA ALA A 10 10.14 -4.15 9.42
C ALA A 10 8.97 -3.86 8.47
N PHE A 11 9.05 -2.73 7.75
CA PHE A 11 8.06 -2.35 6.75
C PHE A 11 8.70 -2.39 5.37
N ILE A 12 8.03 -3.06 4.43
CA ILE A 12 8.47 -3.13 3.04
C ILE A 12 7.36 -2.64 2.11
N ALA A 13 7.74 -2.08 0.97
CA ALA A 13 6.81 -1.67 -0.08
C ALA A 13 7.46 -1.81 -1.47
N PRO A 14 6.69 -2.00 -2.55
CA PRO A 14 7.22 -1.90 -3.90
C PRO A 14 7.65 -0.45 -4.20
N PRO A 15 8.53 -0.20 -5.20
CA PRO A 15 8.94 1.15 -5.57
C PRO A 15 7.78 2.07 -5.92
N LEU A 16 6.66 1.49 -6.36
CA LEU A 16 5.40 2.19 -6.64
C LEU A 16 4.93 3.06 -5.46
N PHE A 17 5.14 2.62 -4.22
CA PHE A 17 4.81 3.39 -3.02
C PHE A 17 5.37 4.81 -3.06
N ALA A 18 6.62 4.97 -3.50
CA ALA A 18 7.23 6.28 -3.58
C ALA A 18 6.52 7.20 -4.59
N PHE A 19 6.11 6.65 -5.74
CA PHE A 19 5.36 7.38 -6.75
C PHE A 19 3.96 7.76 -6.26
N GLU A 20 3.26 6.83 -5.62
CA GLU A 20 1.91 7.05 -5.10
C GLU A 20 1.89 8.11 -4.00
N VAL A 21 2.82 8.02 -3.03
CA VAL A 21 2.97 9.03 -1.97
C VAL A 21 3.29 10.39 -2.56
N THR A 22 4.28 10.47 -3.46
CA THR A 22 4.70 11.74 -4.06
C THR A 22 3.57 12.38 -4.84
N SER A 23 2.91 11.62 -5.71
CA SER A 23 1.80 12.10 -6.53
C SER A 23 0.61 12.54 -5.68
N THR A 24 0.25 11.75 -4.67
CA THR A 24 -0.87 12.07 -3.77
C THR A 24 -0.61 13.36 -2.98
N LEU A 25 0.59 13.51 -2.40
CA LEU A 25 0.94 14.72 -1.67
C LEU A 25 0.97 15.94 -2.59
N TRP A 26 1.56 15.80 -3.77
CA TRP A 26 1.61 16.87 -4.75
C TRP A 26 0.21 17.32 -5.19
N GLN A 27 -0.69 16.38 -5.48
CA GLN A 27 -2.08 16.70 -5.84
C GLN A 27 -2.78 17.48 -4.72
N ASN A 28 -2.57 17.11 -3.46
CA ASN A 28 -3.17 17.83 -2.33
C ASN A 28 -2.61 19.26 -2.17
N VAL A 29 -1.32 19.46 -2.44
CA VAL A 29 -0.71 20.81 -2.48
C VAL A 29 -1.27 21.62 -3.65
N TYR A 30 -1.28 21.03 -4.85
CA TYR A 30 -1.76 21.67 -6.08
C TYR A 30 -3.23 22.11 -5.98
N HIS A 31 -4.08 21.29 -5.37
CA HIS A 31 -5.48 21.61 -5.12
C HIS A 31 -5.72 22.43 -3.84
N HIS A 32 -4.66 22.99 -3.22
CA HIS A 32 -4.73 23.81 -2.01
C HIS A 32 -5.43 23.15 -0.82
N ARG A 33 -5.47 21.82 -0.77
CA ARG A 33 -6.01 21.06 0.38
C ARG A 33 -5.04 21.08 1.56
N ILE A 34 -3.75 21.22 1.28
CA ILE A 34 -2.67 21.45 2.25
C ILE A 34 -1.70 22.51 1.72
N SER A 35 -0.94 23.17 2.60
CA SER A 35 0.13 24.08 2.19
C SER A 35 1.34 23.32 1.63
N LEU A 36 2.18 24.00 0.85
CA LEU A 36 3.43 23.45 0.33
C LEU A 36 4.35 22.98 1.48
N GLU A 37 4.52 23.81 2.51
CA GLU A 37 5.32 23.48 3.70
C GLU A 37 4.80 22.22 4.40
N ARG A 38 3.47 22.12 4.56
CA ARG A 38 2.86 20.93 5.16
C ARG A 38 3.08 19.69 4.30
N GLY A 39 2.96 19.82 2.97
CA GLY A 39 3.24 18.74 2.02
C GLY A 39 4.69 18.24 2.12
N GLN A 40 5.66 19.16 2.16
CA GLN A 40 7.09 18.85 2.33
C GLN A 40 7.37 18.16 3.67
N ALA A 41 6.78 18.64 4.76
CA ALA A 41 6.93 18.03 6.07
C ALA A 41 6.37 16.61 6.11
N ILE A 42 5.19 16.37 5.53
CA ILE A 42 4.61 15.02 5.45
C ILE A 42 5.47 14.11 4.58
N PHE A 43 5.92 14.59 3.42
CA PHE A 43 6.80 13.84 2.52
C PHE A 43 8.05 13.35 3.27
N LYS A 44 8.78 14.28 3.90
CA LYS A 44 9.98 13.95 4.70
C LYS A 44 9.66 12.91 5.77
N ASN A 45 8.60 13.14 6.55
CA ASN A 45 8.22 12.24 7.64
C ASN A 45 7.88 10.83 7.17
N ILE A 46 7.25 10.65 6.00
CA ILE A 46 6.91 9.32 5.46
C ILE A 46 8.19 8.55 5.09
N PHE A 47 9.13 9.17 4.39
CA PHE A 47 10.35 8.48 3.97
C PHE A 47 11.36 8.27 5.11
N GLU A 48 11.21 8.99 6.22
CA GLU A 48 11.97 8.76 7.46
C GLU A 48 11.40 7.62 8.34
N GLN A 49 10.25 7.03 7.98
CA GLN A 49 9.62 5.95 8.75
C GLN A 49 10.34 4.60 8.69
N GLY A 50 11.41 4.46 7.91
CA GLY A 50 12.13 3.19 7.76
C GLY A 50 11.38 2.14 6.92
N ILE A 51 10.62 2.59 5.92
CA ILE A 51 10.02 1.69 4.91
C ILE A 51 11.07 1.34 3.87
N THR A 52 11.39 0.06 3.74
CA THR A 52 12.33 -0.44 2.73
C THR A 52 11.60 -0.63 1.40
N LEU A 53 12.10 -0.01 0.33
CA LEU A 53 11.57 -0.21 -1.01
C LEU A 53 12.23 -1.43 -1.65
N GLU A 54 11.44 -2.48 -1.87
CA GLU A 54 11.91 -3.77 -2.36
C GLU A 54 11.46 -4.02 -3.80
N TYR A 55 12.40 -4.44 -4.64
CA TYR A 55 12.15 -4.73 -6.05
C TYR A 55 12.78 -6.07 -6.46
N PRO A 56 12.19 -7.19 -6.01
CA PRO A 56 12.73 -8.50 -6.34
C PRO A 56 12.61 -8.83 -7.83
N PRO A 57 13.48 -9.72 -8.34
CA PRO A 57 13.31 -10.30 -9.67
C PRO A 57 11.91 -10.89 -9.84
N ASP A 58 11.31 -10.70 -11.02
CA ASP A 58 9.96 -11.18 -11.38
C ASP A 58 8.77 -10.54 -10.64
N LEU A 59 8.94 -9.46 -9.87
CA LEU A 59 7.84 -8.78 -9.18
C LEU A 59 6.64 -8.50 -10.11
N HIS A 60 6.91 -7.97 -11.31
CA HIS A 60 5.88 -7.67 -12.31
C HIS A 60 5.15 -8.90 -12.82
N ARG A 61 5.86 -10.02 -13.01
CA ARG A 61 5.28 -11.28 -13.47
C ARG A 61 4.33 -11.85 -12.41
N HIS A 62 4.75 -11.85 -11.15
CA HIS A 62 3.91 -12.29 -10.04
C HIS A 62 2.69 -11.38 -9.86
N ALA A 63 2.87 -10.06 -9.92
CA ALA A 63 1.77 -9.10 -9.86
C ALA A 63 0.74 -9.34 -10.98
N TRP A 64 1.20 -9.61 -12.20
CA TRP A 64 0.31 -9.96 -13.32
C TRP A 64 -0.51 -11.21 -13.04
N GLN A 65 0.12 -12.28 -12.56
CA GLN A 65 -0.55 -13.54 -12.23
C GLN A 65 -1.59 -13.36 -11.13
N ILE A 66 -1.27 -12.57 -10.10
CA ILE A 66 -2.18 -12.26 -8.99
C ILE A 66 -3.37 -11.43 -9.50
N ALA A 67 -3.12 -10.39 -10.29
CA ALA A 67 -4.18 -9.57 -10.87
C ALA A 67 -5.16 -10.42 -11.70
N GLN A 68 -4.62 -11.34 -12.51
CA GLN A 68 -5.42 -12.28 -13.28
C GLN A 68 -6.19 -13.26 -12.38
N GLN A 69 -5.52 -13.89 -11.40
CA GLN A 69 -6.11 -14.89 -10.52
C GLN A 69 -7.27 -14.35 -9.68
N PHE A 70 -7.12 -13.12 -9.18
CA PHE A 70 -8.10 -12.48 -8.28
C PHE A 70 -8.99 -11.45 -8.97
N ASN A 71 -8.86 -11.31 -10.29
CA ASN A 71 -9.60 -10.34 -11.11
C ASN A 71 -9.53 -8.92 -10.53
N LEU A 72 -8.31 -8.49 -10.16
CA LEU A 72 -8.07 -7.15 -9.63
C LEU A 72 -8.18 -6.12 -10.74
N HIS A 73 -8.83 -4.98 -10.45
CA HIS A 73 -9.05 -3.93 -11.43
C HIS A 73 -7.74 -3.23 -11.86
N ALA A 74 -6.81 -3.04 -10.93
CA ALA A 74 -5.51 -2.43 -11.20
C ALA A 74 -4.36 -3.37 -10.82
N ALA A 75 -3.34 -3.45 -11.67
CA ALA A 75 -2.15 -4.25 -11.39
C ALA A 75 -1.29 -3.67 -10.27
N TYR A 76 -1.45 -2.39 -9.93
CA TYR A 76 -0.70 -1.71 -8.87
C TYR A 76 -0.88 -2.38 -7.50
N ASP A 77 -2.13 -2.63 -7.09
CA ASP A 77 -2.42 -3.39 -5.86
C ASP A 77 -1.77 -4.77 -5.88
N ALA A 78 -1.78 -5.43 -7.03
CA ALA A 78 -1.19 -6.75 -7.19
C ALA A 78 0.34 -6.75 -6.96
N HIS A 79 1.04 -5.62 -7.14
CA HIS A 79 2.47 -5.53 -6.82
C HIS A 79 2.73 -5.55 -5.32
N TYR A 80 1.87 -4.91 -4.52
CA TYR A 80 1.97 -4.99 -3.06
C TYR A 80 1.70 -6.42 -2.57
N VAL A 81 0.69 -7.08 -3.14
CA VAL A 81 0.32 -8.46 -2.81
C VAL A 81 1.44 -9.44 -3.22
N ALA A 82 2.01 -9.27 -4.42
CA ALA A 82 3.13 -10.07 -4.90
C ALA A 82 4.35 -9.96 -3.99
N LEU A 83 4.68 -8.73 -3.58
CA LEU A 83 5.79 -8.48 -2.68
C LEU A 83 5.56 -9.14 -1.31
N ALA A 84 4.37 -8.94 -0.72
CA ALA A 84 4.03 -9.54 0.56
C ALA A 84 4.07 -11.08 0.51
N GLN A 85 3.59 -11.68 -0.59
CA GLN A 85 3.66 -13.12 -0.79
C GLN A 85 5.11 -13.63 -0.87
N GLN A 86 5.99 -12.91 -1.57
CA GLN A 86 7.40 -13.30 -1.71
C GLN A 86 8.17 -13.20 -0.39
N PHE A 87 7.90 -12.16 0.41
CA PHE A 87 8.52 -11.96 1.72
C PHE A 87 7.78 -12.68 2.85
N LYS A 88 6.67 -13.38 2.55
CA LYS A 88 5.83 -14.12 3.51
C LYS A 88 5.38 -13.24 4.68
N CYS A 89 5.05 -11.98 4.41
CA CYS A 89 4.58 -11.04 5.40
C CYS A 89 3.10 -10.71 5.22
N GLU A 90 2.53 -10.01 6.20
CA GLU A 90 1.18 -9.47 6.06
C GLU A 90 1.16 -8.34 5.03
N PHE A 91 0.07 -8.24 4.29
CA PHE A 91 -0.23 -7.09 3.43
C PHE A 91 -1.33 -6.26 4.08
N TRP A 92 -1.06 -4.99 4.35
CA TRP A 92 -2.01 -4.06 4.94
C TRP A 92 -2.44 -3.02 3.90
N THR A 93 -3.76 -2.89 3.69
CA THR A 93 -4.31 -1.90 2.75
C THR A 93 -5.49 -1.13 3.35
N MET A 94 -5.64 0.13 2.93
CA MET A 94 -6.84 0.92 3.17
C MET A 94 -7.83 0.87 2.00
N ASP A 95 -7.45 0.27 0.87
CA ASP A 95 -8.38 0.05 -0.24
C ASP A 95 -9.29 -1.13 0.09
N VAL A 96 -10.55 -0.82 0.37
CA VAL A 96 -11.54 -1.83 0.75
C VAL A 96 -11.91 -2.74 -0.42
N HIS A 97 -11.86 -2.27 -1.68
CA HIS A 97 -12.13 -3.12 -2.85
C HIS A 97 -11.03 -4.14 -3.02
N CYS A 98 -9.77 -3.71 -2.90
CA CYS A 98 -8.60 -4.61 -2.90
C CYS A 98 -8.70 -5.65 -1.77
N TYR A 99 -8.98 -5.21 -0.54
CA TYR A 99 -9.18 -6.12 0.59
C TYR A 99 -10.32 -7.11 0.35
N GLN A 100 -11.48 -6.64 -0.10
CA GLN A 100 -12.66 -7.49 -0.35
C GLN A 100 -12.39 -8.56 -1.41
N ALA A 101 -11.63 -8.24 -2.46
CA ALA A 101 -11.26 -9.18 -3.49
C ALA A 101 -10.33 -10.31 -2.98
N LEU A 102 -9.48 -10.02 -1.99
CA LEU A 102 -8.36 -10.89 -1.62
C LEU A 102 -8.53 -11.65 -0.29
N HIS A 103 -9.06 -11.00 0.76
CA HIS A 103 -8.96 -11.49 2.14
C HIS A 103 -9.55 -12.89 2.38
N LYS A 104 -10.58 -13.31 1.62
CA LYS A 104 -11.19 -14.64 1.75
C LYS A 104 -10.26 -15.78 1.31
N LYS A 105 -9.34 -15.49 0.38
CA LYS A 105 -8.40 -16.48 -0.17
C LYS A 105 -6.98 -16.28 0.37
N LEU A 106 -6.65 -15.06 0.76
CA LEU A 106 -5.35 -14.65 1.30
C LEU A 106 -5.54 -14.07 2.71
N PRO A 107 -5.53 -14.89 3.77
CA PRO A 107 -5.85 -14.45 5.14
C PRO A 107 -4.81 -13.50 5.75
N TRP A 108 -3.63 -13.39 5.14
CA TRP A 108 -2.57 -12.44 5.48
C TRP A 108 -2.78 -11.05 4.85
N VAL A 109 -3.84 -10.87 4.04
CA VAL A 109 -4.31 -9.56 3.61
C VAL A 109 -5.21 -8.97 4.68
N LYS A 110 -4.82 -7.81 5.21
CA LYS A 110 -5.43 -7.11 6.33
C LYS A 110 -5.86 -5.72 5.91
N THR A 111 -6.82 -5.16 6.63
CA THR A 111 -7.24 -3.76 6.47
C THR A 111 -7.39 -3.07 7.80
N VAL A 112 -7.12 -1.77 7.82
CA VAL A 112 -7.46 -0.87 8.94
C VAL A 112 -8.70 -0.02 8.65
N ALA A 113 -9.24 -0.11 7.43
CA ALA A 113 -10.47 0.56 7.05
C ALA A 113 -11.68 -0.21 7.62
N ASP A 114 -12.77 0.49 7.91
CA ASP A 114 -14.02 -0.15 8.29
C ASP A 114 -14.63 -0.89 7.08
N PRO A 115 -14.72 -2.23 7.08
CA PRO A 115 -15.25 -2.98 5.93
C PRO A 115 -16.73 -2.70 5.66
N ALA A 116 -17.48 -2.18 6.64
CA ALA A 116 -18.90 -1.84 6.51
C ALA A 116 -19.14 -0.49 5.84
N SER A 117 -18.11 0.34 5.67
CA SER A 117 -18.22 1.70 5.11
C SER A 117 -18.51 1.74 3.60
N VAL A 118 -18.43 0.60 2.90
CA VAL A 118 -18.58 0.51 1.43
C VAL A 118 -20.05 0.53 0.96
N ASN A 119 -21.01 0.25 1.84
CA ASN A 119 -22.44 0.18 1.49
C ASN A 119 -23.20 1.52 1.63
N LYS A 120 -22.51 2.64 1.78
CA LYS A 120 -23.14 3.98 1.74
C LYS A 120 -22.77 4.69 0.43
N LYS A 121 -23.49 4.38 -0.63
CA LYS A 121 -23.72 5.27 -1.76
C LYS A 121 -25.19 5.30 -2.08
#